data_AF-A0A0N4VY88-F1
#
_entry.id   AF-A0A0N4VY88-F1
#
_cell.length_a   1.000
_cell.length_b   1.000
_cell.length_c   1.000
_cell.angle_alpha   90.00
_cell.angle_beta   90.00
_cell.angle_gamma   90.00
#
_symmetry.space_group_name_H-M   'P 1'
#
loop_
_entity.id
_entity.type
_entity.pdbx_description
1 polymer ?
#
loop_
_entity_poly.entity_id
_entity_poly.type
_entity_poly.pdbx_seq_one_letter_code
_entity_poly.pdbx_strand_id
1 'polypeptide(L)'
;PAWVYEKIRNRVSGVRPYKCEQCDKSFTQRCSLESHLRKVHGVLHNYGYKERRNKVFVCEECGFTSELFDVYVSHLKMLHPFSAALLRLSAPPKKLPVS
;
A
#
# COMPACT_ATOMS: atom_id res chain seq x y z
N PRO A 1 -2.58 -5.95 -14.82
CA PRO A 1 -2.81 -6.80 -13.62
C PRO A 1 -4.01 -6.30 -12.79
N ALA A 2 -4.71 -7.18 -12.07
CA ALA A 2 -6.05 -6.97 -11.48
C ALA A 2 -6.22 -5.65 -10.68
N TRP A 3 -5.18 -5.28 -9.92
CA TRP A 3 -5.10 -4.02 -9.15
C TRP A 3 -5.21 -2.73 -9.98
N VAL A 4 -4.80 -2.75 -11.26
CA VAL A 4 -4.95 -1.61 -12.17
C VAL A 4 -6.41 -1.45 -12.61
N TYR A 5 -7.10 -2.55 -12.89
CA TYR A 5 -8.51 -2.55 -13.27
C TYR A 5 -9.41 -2.12 -12.12
N GLU A 6 -9.11 -2.53 -10.89
CA GLU A 6 -9.86 -2.12 -9.69
C GLU A 6 -9.70 -0.62 -9.41
N LYS A 7 -8.50 -0.07 -9.62
CA LYS A 7 -8.24 1.38 -9.47
C LYS A 7 -8.99 2.22 -10.52
N ILE A 8 -9.03 1.75 -11.77
CA ILE A 8 -9.79 2.40 -12.85
C ILE A 8 -11.30 2.28 -12.57
N ARG A 9 -11.76 1.11 -12.13
CA ARG A 9 -13.15 0.86 -11.71
C ARG A 9 -13.58 1.82 -10.60
N ASN A 10 -12.77 2.01 -9.56
CA ASN A 10 -13.11 2.95 -8.48
C ASN A 10 -13.21 4.40 -8.96
N ARG A 11 -12.43 4.77 -10.00
CA ARG A 11 -12.45 6.11 -10.60
C ARG A 11 -13.65 6.32 -11.53
N VAL A 12 -14.03 5.31 -12.31
CA VAL A 12 -15.10 5.40 -13.34
C VAL A 12 -16.48 5.10 -12.74
N SER A 13 -16.58 4.16 -11.81
CA SER A 13 -17.88 3.73 -11.23
C SER A 13 -18.31 4.53 -9.99
N GLY A 14 -17.53 5.54 -9.58
CA GLY A 14 -17.84 6.35 -8.40
C GLY A 14 -17.84 5.57 -7.08
N VAL A 15 -17.16 4.42 -7.02
CA VAL A 15 -17.07 3.61 -5.80
C VAL A 15 -16.44 4.45 -4.70
N ARG A 16 -17.09 4.51 -3.54
CA ARG A 16 -16.67 5.29 -2.37
C ARG A 16 -16.21 4.35 -1.25
N PRO A 17 -14.98 3.80 -1.33
CA PRO A 17 -14.50 2.82 -0.36
C PRO A 17 -14.24 3.43 1.02
N TYR A 18 -14.15 4.76 1.13
CA TYR A 18 -13.86 5.45 2.37
C TYR A 18 -15.16 5.94 3.02
N LYS A 19 -15.77 5.13 3.89
CA LYS A 19 -16.99 5.48 4.63
C LYS A 19 -16.67 6.20 5.94
N CYS A 20 -17.52 7.14 6.33
CA CYS A 20 -17.52 7.69 7.68
C CYS A 20 -18.25 6.72 8.61
N GLU A 21 -17.72 6.53 9.83
CA GLU A 21 -18.37 5.67 10.84
C GLU A 21 -19.33 6.45 11.74
N GLN A 22 -19.30 7.78 11.68
CA GLN A 22 -20.18 8.66 12.46
C GLN A 22 -21.36 9.21 11.64
N CYS A 23 -21.39 8.98 10.33
CA CYS A 23 -22.52 9.32 9.46
C CYS A 23 -22.50 8.51 8.15
N ASP A 24 -23.58 8.56 7.38
CA ASP A 24 -23.71 7.79 6.13
C ASP A 24 -22.91 8.36 4.93
N LYS A 25 -22.02 9.34 5.16
CA LYS A 25 -21.20 9.90 4.08
C LYS A 25 -20.08 8.95 3.70
N SER A 26 -19.88 8.80 2.40
CA SER A 26 -18.81 7.99 1.82
C SER A 26 -18.02 8.82 0.80
N PHE A 27 -16.73 8.56 0.68
CA PHE A 27 -15.79 9.34 -0.12
C PHE A 27 -14.98 8.44 -1.06
N THR A 28 -14.57 8.99 -2.20
CA THR A 28 -13.74 8.31 -3.19
C THR A 28 -12.25 8.40 -2.84
N GLN A 29 -11.86 9.31 -1.95
CA GLN A 29 -10.49 9.54 -1.53
C GLN A 29 -10.39 9.62 0.01
N ARG A 30 -9.30 9.09 0.56
CA ARG A 30 -9.02 9.09 2.01
C ARG A 30 -8.88 10.51 2.58
N CYS A 31 -8.14 11.39 1.91
CA CYS A 31 -7.94 12.77 2.35
C CYS A 31 -9.26 13.54 2.48
N SER A 32 -10.24 13.22 1.63
CA SER A 32 -11.59 13.79 1.72
C SER A 32 -12.34 13.30 2.96
N LEU A 33 -12.23 12.01 3.31
CA LEU A 33 -12.78 11.46 4.55
C LEU A 33 -12.11 12.08 5.79
N GLU A 34 -10.78 12.18 5.82
CA GLU A 34 -10.05 12.79 6.94
C GLU A 34 -10.42 14.26 7.15
N SER A 35 -10.55 15.02 6.06
CA SER A 35 -11.02 16.42 6.13
C SER A 35 -12.46 16.49 6.64
N HIS A 36 -13.33 15.58 6.20
CA HIS A 36 -14.71 15.49 6.66
C HIS A 36 -14.78 15.17 8.17
N LEU A 37 -14.05 14.16 8.63
CA LEU A 37 -14.01 13.76 10.04
C LEU A 37 -13.55 14.93 10.92
N ARG A 38 -12.52 15.66 10.49
CA ARG A 38 -12.03 16.83 11.21
C ARG A 38 -13.06 17.97 11.25
N LYS A 39 -13.69 18.29 10.12
CA LYS A 39 -14.58 19.47 10.00
C LYS A 39 -15.99 19.24 10.51
N VAL A 40 -16.52 18.03 10.38
CA VAL A 40 -17.92 17.71 10.68
C VAL A 40 -18.05 17.01 12.03
N HIS A 41 -17.09 16.14 12.37
CA HIS A 41 -17.13 15.33 13.58
C HIS A 41 -16.10 15.75 14.63
N GLY A 42 -15.22 16.71 14.32
CA GLY A 42 -14.12 17.11 15.21
C GLY A 42 -13.07 16.02 15.43
N VAL A 43 -13.10 14.95 14.64
CA VAL A 43 -12.22 13.79 14.80
C VAL A 43 -10.93 14.02 14.03
N LEU A 44 -9.82 14.08 14.75
CA LEU A 44 -8.48 13.99 14.18
C LEU A 44 -8.07 12.52 14.09
N HIS A 45 -8.10 11.97 12.87
CA HIS A 45 -7.43 10.71 12.60
C HIS A 45 -5.92 10.94 12.64
N ASN A 46 -5.29 10.53 13.74
CA ASN A 46 -3.83 10.54 13.92
C ASN A 46 -3.21 9.27 13.32
N TYR A 47 -3.53 8.94 12.07
CA TYR A 47 -2.75 7.91 11.38
C TYR A 47 -1.42 8.56 11.03
N GLY A 48 -0.35 8.11 11.68
CA GLY A 48 0.99 8.60 11.40
C GLY A 48 1.26 8.47 9.90
N TYR A 49 2.00 9.44 9.33
CA TYR A 49 2.36 9.48 7.91
C TYR A 49 2.97 8.16 7.36
N LYS A 50 3.39 7.24 8.25
CA LYS A 50 3.99 5.91 7.98
C LYS A 50 3.11 4.68 8.27
N GLU A 51 1.97 4.81 8.93
CA GLU A 51 1.10 3.67 9.34
C GLU A 51 0.21 3.14 8.19
N ARG A 52 0.60 3.40 6.93
CA ARG A 52 -0.30 3.39 5.76
C ARG A 52 -0.54 2.04 5.09
N ARG A 53 0.17 0.98 5.46
CA ARG A 53 -0.02 -0.40 4.96
C ARG A 53 0.77 -1.28 5.90
N ASN A 54 0.15 -2.28 6.52
CA ASN A 54 0.93 -3.40 6.99
C ASN A 54 1.57 -4.02 5.73
N LYS A 55 2.83 -3.63 5.42
CA LYS A 55 3.48 -3.99 4.17
C LYS A 55 4.02 -5.40 4.35
N VAL A 56 3.15 -6.37 4.13
CA VAL A 56 3.56 -7.76 4.01
C VAL A 56 4.44 -7.92 2.77
N PHE A 57 5.61 -8.51 2.96
CA PHE A 57 6.52 -8.91 1.91
C PHE A 57 6.13 -10.31 1.44
N VAL A 58 5.72 -10.42 0.18
CA VAL A 58 5.28 -11.67 -0.43
C VAL A 58 6.33 -12.12 -1.43
N CYS A 59 6.77 -13.37 -1.33
CA CYS A 59 7.59 -14.03 -2.34
C CYS A 59 6.72 -14.46 -3.51
N GLU A 60 7.00 -13.96 -4.71
CA GLU A 60 6.23 -14.29 -5.91
C GLU A 60 6.55 -15.70 -6.46
N GLU A 61 7.65 -16.32 -6.02
CA GLU A 61 8.05 -17.66 -6.46
C GLU A 61 7.37 -18.78 -5.65
N CYS A 62 7.07 -18.55 -4.37
CA CYS A 62 6.51 -19.58 -3.48
C CYS A 62 5.33 -19.13 -2.61
N GLY A 63 4.94 -17.84 -2.65
CA GLY A 63 3.83 -17.30 -1.86
C GLY A 63 4.15 -17.03 -0.39
N PHE A 64 5.39 -17.24 0.07
CA PHE A 64 5.80 -16.93 1.44
C PHE A 64 5.51 -15.46 1.79
N THR A 65 4.89 -15.21 2.95
CA THR A 65 4.56 -13.87 3.42
C THR A 65 5.27 -13.56 4.74
N SER A 66 5.86 -12.38 4.87
CA SER A 66 6.39 -11.89 6.15
C SER A 66 6.09 -10.41 6.37
N GLU A 67 6.00 -9.99 7.63
CA GLU A 67 5.79 -8.58 7.98
C GLU A 67 7.10 -7.78 8.06
N LEU A 68 8.24 -8.49 8.15
CA LEU A 68 9.56 -7.91 8.30
C LEU A 68 10.40 -8.12 7.04
N PHE A 69 11.03 -7.04 6.56
CA PHE A 69 11.86 -7.08 5.35
C PHE A 69 13.03 -8.06 5.47
N ASP A 70 13.71 -8.10 6.61
CA ASP A 70 14.88 -8.97 6.81
C ASP A 70 14.54 -10.47 6.76
N VAL A 71 13.33 -10.83 7.21
CA VAL A 71 12.82 -12.20 7.14
C VAL A 71 12.56 -12.57 5.67
N TYR A 72 11.95 -11.68 4.90
CA TYR A 72 11.76 -11.87 3.46
C TYR A 72 13.09 -11.99 2.70
N VAL A 73 14.08 -11.15 3.01
CA VAL A 73 15.40 -11.20 2.36
C VAL A 73 16.14 -12.48 2.71
N SER A 74 16.09 -12.92 3.98
CA SER A 74 16.67 -14.20 4.41
C SER A 74 16.01 -15.38 3.71
N HIS A 75 14.68 -15.35 3.59
CA HIS A 75 13.93 -16.34 2.80
C HIS A 75 14.43 -16.40 1.34
N LEU A 76 14.57 -15.25 0.66
CA LEU A 76 15.09 -15.22 -0.71
C LEU A 76 16.51 -15.74 -0.80
N LYS A 77 17.41 -15.36 0.12
CA LYS A 77 18.81 -15.83 0.11
C LYS A 77 18.92 -17.35 0.27
N MET A 78 18.08 -17.95 1.11
CA MET A 78 18.17 -19.38 1.44
C MET A 78 17.44 -20.26 0.42
N LEU A 79 16.26 -19.83 -0.06
CA LEU A 79 15.40 -20.67 -0.90
C LEU A 79 15.36 -20.22 -2.37
N HIS A 80 15.66 -18.96 -2.67
CA HIS A 80 15.64 -18.39 -4.02
C HIS A 80 16.89 -17.52 -4.32
N PRO A 81 18.12 -18.07 -4.20
CA PRO A 81 19.38 -17.31 -4.25
C PRO A 81 19.63 -16.60 -5.60
N PHE A 82 18.92 -17.00 -6.65
CA PHE A 82 19.01 -16.40 -7.99
C PHE A 82 17.73 -15.67 -8.40
N SER A 83 16.82 -15.44 -7.45
CA SER A 83 15.56 -14.75 -7.73
C SER A 83 15.80 -13.35 -8.30
N ALA A 84 14.99 -12.99 -9.29
CA ALA A 84 14.98 -11.62 -9.80
C ALA A 84 14.66 -10.61 -8.68
N ALA A 85 13.90 -11.03 -7.66
CA ALA A 85 13.63 -10.25 -6.46
C ALA A 85 14.92 -9.94 -5.69
N LEU A 86 15.76 -10.95 -5.38
CA LEU A 86 17.01 -10.74 -4.65
C LEU A 86 18.03 -9.90 -5.46
N LEU A 87 18.13 -10.15 -6.77
CA LEU A 87 19.02 -9.38 -7.66
C LEU A 87 18.62 -7.90 -7.73
N ARG A 88 17.32 -7.60 -7.74
CA ARG A 88 16.81 -6.21 -7.70
C ARG A 88 17.09 -5.52 -6.36
N LEU A 89 17.12 -6.26 -5.25
CA LEU A 89 17.46 -5.72 -3.93
C LEU A 89 18.95 -5.42 -3.78
N SER A 90 19.82 -6.15 -4.47
CA SER A 90 21.27 -5.87 -4.52
C SER A 90 21.65 -4.76 -5.50
N ALA A 91 20.72 -4.32 -6.36
CA ALA A 91 21.00 -3.26 -7.32
C ALA A 91 20.98 -1.87 -6.63
N PRO A 92 21.96 -0.98 -6.91
CA PRO A 92 21.95 0.37 -6.36
C PRO A 92 20.71 1.15 -6.85
N PRO A 93 20.15 2.06 -6.03
CA PRO A 93 18.97 2.83 -6.40
C PRO A 93 19.27 3.66 -7.65
N LYS A 94 18.53 3.39 -8.75
CA LYS A 94 18.59 4.22 -9.95
C LYS A 94 18.13 5.63 -9.57
N LYS A 95 19.05 6.58 -9.50
CA LYS A 95 18.71 8.01 -9.42
C LYS A 95 17.90 8.34 -10.68
N LEU A 96 16.61 8.63 -10.51
CA LEU A 96 15.78 9.16 -11.59
C LEU A 96 16.37 10.49 -12.06
N PRO A 97 16.49 10.76 -13.37
CA PRO A 97 16.83 12.09 -13.84
C PRO A 97 15.68 13.03 -13.46
N VAL A 98 16.00 14.09 -12.71
CA VAL A 98 15.14 15.27 -12.63
C VAL A 98 15.34 16.04 -13.94
N SER A 99 14.25 16.23 -14.68
CA SER A 99 14.15 17.09 -15.85
C SER A 99 13.24 18.26 -15.51
#